data_AF-A0A285JHN0-F1
#
_entry.id   AF-A0A285JHN0-F1
#
_cell.length_a   1.000
_cell.length_b   1.000
_cell.length_c   1.000
_cell.angle_alpha   90.00
_cell.angle_beta   90.00
_cell.angle_gamma   90.00
#
_symmetry.space_group_name_H-M   'P 1'
#
loop_
_entity.id
_entity.type
_entity.pdbx_description
1 polymer ?
#
loop_
_entity_poly.entity_id
_entity_poly.type
_entity_poly.pdbx_seq_one_letter_code
_entity_poly.pdbx_strand_id
1 'polypeptide(L)'
;MHHTPPPPPISPALTAELRYLHQVMQAIEILAEQPTLCVVAYGKIWRYPDLLSTSLRYAYLAQLHGFDVSPFKQWFNKDSALFAQHGLSWNFG
;
A
#
# COMPACT_ATOMS: atom_id res chain seq x y z
N MET A 1 -24.65 9.98 24.58
CA MET A 1 -23.64 8.91 24.48
C MET A 1 -23.71 8.36 23.06
N HIS A 2 -22.79 8.74 22.17
CA HIS A 2 -22.74 8.17 20.82
C HIS A 2 -22.03 6.83 20.89
N HIS A 3 -22.80 5.74 20.76
CA HIS A 3 -22.26 4.40 20.58
C HIS A 3 -21.73 4.30 19.15
N THR A 4 -20.41 4.27 18.98
CA THR A 4 -19.79 3.86 17.73
C THR A 4 -20.11 2.38 17.50
N PRO A 5 -20.64 1.99 16.33
CA PRO A 5 -20.85 0.58 16.02
C PRO A 5 -19.49 -0.16 16.03
N PRO A 6 -19.46 -1.44 16.44
CA PRO A 6 -18.26 -2.24 16.38
C PRO A 6 -17.76 -2.30 14.92
N PRO A 7 -16.44 -2.28 14.69
CA PRO A 7 -15.90 -2.42 13.35
C PRO A 7 -16.39 -3.75 12.73
N PRO A 8 -16.67 -3.77 11.43
CA PRO A 8 -17.14 -4.98 10.77
C PRO A 8 -16.11 -6.11 10.92
N PRO A 9 -16.55 -7.37 11.01
CA PRO A 9 -15.64 -8.51 11.11
C PRO A 9 -14.74 -8.59 9.88
N ILE A 10 -13.43 -8.76 10.11
CA ILE A 10 -12.43 -8.95 9.06
C ILE A 10 -12.78 -10.25 8.31
N SER A 11 -13.03 -10.15 7.00
CA SER A 11 -13.36 -11.31 6.20
C SER A 11 -12.10 -12.12 5.84
N PRO A 12 -12.20 -13.46 5.68
CA PRO A 12 -11.07 -14.28 5.24
C PRO A 12 -10.48 -13.85 3.89
N ALA A 13 -11.33 -13.36 2.98
CA ALA A 13 -10.91 -12.86 1.67
C ALA A 13 -10.00 -11.63 1.80
N LEU A 14 -10.33 -10.72 2.70
CA LEU A 14 -9.56 -9.52 2.98
C LEU A 14 -8.21 -9.84 3.66
N THR A 15 -8.20 -10.81 4.59
CA THR A 15 -6.94 -11.30 5.18
C THR A 15 -6.04 -11.95 4.13
N ALA A 16 -6.62 -12.66 3.16
CA ALA A 16 -5.86 -13.22 2.03
C ALA A 16 -5.30 -12.13 1.12
N GLU A 17 -6.06 -11.07 0.85
CA GLU A 17 -5.62 -9.94 0.04
C GLU A 17 -4.48 -9.16 0.69
N LEU A 18 -4.57 -8.84 1.98
CA LEU A 18 -3.49 -8.20 2.73
C LEU A 18 -2.22 -9.07 2.75
N ARG A 19 -2.38 -10.39 2.91
CA ARG A 19 -1.27 -11.34 2.89
C ARG A 19 -0.60 -11.43 1.53
N TYR A 20 -1.38 -11.51 0.46
CA TYR A 20 -0.86 -11.51 -0.91
C TYR A 20 -0.12 -10.22 -1.23
N LEU A 21 -0.70 -9.06 -0.87
CA LEU A 21 -0.06 -7.75 -1.07
C LEU A 21 1.24 -7.62 -0.27
N HIS A 22 1.27 -8.12 0.97
CA HIS A 22 2.50 -8.15 1.77
C HIS A 22 3.59 -9.04 1.13
N GLN A 23 3.22 -10.23 0.64
CA GLN A 23 4.12 -11.13 -0.08
C GLN A 23 4.66 -10.52 -1.38
N VAL A 24 3.83 -9.75 -2.09
CA VAL A 24 4.25 -8.98 -3.26
C VAL A 24 5.28 -7.93 -2.87
N MET A 25 5.00 -7.11 -1.85
CA MET A 25 5.94 -6.07 -1.39
C MET A 25 7.29 -6.64 -0.96
N GLN A 26 7.29 -7.74 -0.21
CA GLN A 26 8.53 -8.45 0.16
C GLN A 26 9.29 -8.96 -1.07
N ALA A 27 8.59 -9.53 -2.05
CA ALA A 27 9.23 -10.04 -3.27
C ALA A 27 9.84 -8.94 -4.16
N ILE A 28 9.42 -7.69 -3.99
CA ILE A 28 9.84 -6.56 -4.83
C ILE A 28 10.56 -5.45 -4.06
N GLU A 29 11.06 -5.75 -2.85
CA GLU A 29 11.82 -4.80 -2.00
C GLU A 29 13.04 -4.20 -2.74
N ILE A 30 13.63 -4.96 -3.66
CA ILE A 30 14.70 -4.47 -4.56
C ILE A 30 14.32 -3.19 -5.32
N LEU A 31 13.05 -2.99 -5.65
CA LEU A 31 12.61 -1.78 -6.34
C LEU A 31 12.72 -0.56 -5.42
N ALA A 32 12.54 -0.73 -4.10
CA ALA A 32 12.75 0.35 -3.12
C ALA A 32 14.21 0.82 -3.11
N GLU A 33 15.16 -0.11 -3.27
CA GLU A 33 16.60 0.18 -3.28
C GLU A 33 17.12 0.63 -4.65
N GLN A 34 16.54 0.10 -5.73
CA GLN A 34 16.98 0.35 -7.10
C GLN A 34 15.77 0.70 -8.01
N PRO A 35 15.32 1.97 -7.99
CA PRO A 35 14.09 2.41 -8.68
C PRO A 35 14.10 2.26 -10.21
N THR A 36 15.28 2.10 -10.81
CA THR A 36 15.45 1.95 -12.26
C THR A 36 15.31 0.52 -12.74
N LEU A 37 15.27 -0.46 -11.83
CA LEU A 37 15.13 -1.87 -12.19
C LEU A 37 13.69 -2.26 -12.50
N CYS A 38 13.57 -3.40 -13.18
CA CYS A 38 12.32 -4.14 -13.34
C CYS A 38 12.48 -5.50 -12.65
N VAL A 39 11.52 -5.90 -11.83
CA VAL A 39 11.53 -7.19 -11.12
C VAL A 39 10.43 -8.08 -11.68
N VAL A 40 10.73 -9.34 -11.97
CA VAL A 40 9.72 -10.32 -12.38
C VAL A 40 9.28 -11.12 -11.17
N ALA A 41 8.02 -10.96 -10.76
CA ALA A 41 7.45 -11.67 -9.61
C ALA A 41 5.97 -11.98 -9.85
N TYR A 42 5.52 -13.17 -9.42
CA TYR A 42 4.12 -13.60 -9.56
C TYR A 42 3.57 -13.49 -10.99
N GLY A 43 4.39 -13.78 -12.00
CA GLY A 43 4.00 -13.72 -13.41
C GLY A 43 3.80 -12.31 -13.98
N LYS A 44 4.16 -11.26 -13.23
CA LYS A 44 4.12 -9.86 -13.66
C LYS A 44 5.52 -9.24 -13.64
N ILE A 45 5.76 -8.30 -14.56
CA ILE A 45 6.90 -7.38 -14.49
C ILE A 45 6.50 -6.19 -13.61
N TRP A 46 7.22 -6.01 -12.51
CA TRP A 46 7.04 -4.94 -11.55
C TRP A 46 8.08 -3.84 -11.79
N ARG A 47 7.62 -2.60 -11.77
CA ARG A 47 8.45 -1.39 -11.83
C ARG A 47 8.24 -0.56 -10.57
N TYR A 48 9.13 0.39 -10.33
CA TYR A 48 9.01 1.28 -9.18
C TYR A 48 7.64 1.96 -9.00
N PRO A 49 6.95 2.44 -10.07
CA PRO A 49 5.61 3.00 -9.93
C PRO A 49 4.56 1.97 -9.47
N ASP A 50 4.71 0.69 -9.85
CA ASP A 50 3.84 -0.38 -9.37
C ASP A 50 4.00 -0.59 -7.86
N LEU A 51 5.21 -0.44 -7.33
CA LEU A 51 5.48 -0.50 -5.90
C LEU A 51 4.77 0.65 -5.16
N LEU A 52 4.90 1.88 -5.66
CA LEU A 52 4.24 3.06 -5.08
C LEU A 52 2.71 2.94 -5.12
N SER A 53 2.16 2.42 -6.21
CA SER A 53 0.71 2.17 -6.33
C SER A 53 0.24 1.08 -5.37
N THR A 54 1.03 0.02 -5.20
CA THR A 54 0.73 -1.10 -4.29
C THR A 54 0.77 -0.66 -2.83
N SER A 55 1.78 0.15 -2.44
CA SER A 55 1.90 0.65 -1.07
C SER A 55 0.74 1.58 -0.70
N LEU A 56 0.29 2.43 -1.64
CA LEU A 56 -0.93 3.23 -1.52
C LEU A 56 -2.17 2.38 -1.25
N ARG A 57 -2.36 1.31 -2.04
CA ARG A 57 -3.48 0.37 -1.83
C ARG A 57 -3.42 -0.29 -0.45
N TYR A 58 -2.22 -0.66 0.01
CA TYR A 58 -2.06 -1.29 1.33
C TYR A 58 -2.41 -0.35 2.47
N ALA A 59 -1.93 0.90 2.39
CA ALA A 59 -2.28 1.91 3.38
C ALA A 59 -3.78 2.25 3.36
N TYR A 60 -4.42 2.28 2.20
CA TYR A 60 -5.87 2.44 2.11
C TYR A 60 -6.63 1.30 2.80
N LEU A 61 -6.28 0.05 2.47
CA LEU A 61 -6.90 -1.12 3.10
C LEU A 61 -6.65 -1.12 4.62
N ALA A 62 -5.43 -0.86 5.05
CA ALA A 62 -5.08 -0.75 6.46
C ALA A 62 -5.94 0.31 7.18
N GLN A 63 -6.09 1.51 6.58
CA GLN A 63 -6.94 2.56 7.14
C GLN A 63 -8.41 2.15 7.23
N LEU A 64 -8.95 1.53 6.18
CA LEU A 64 -10.33 1.04 6.13
C LEU A 64 -10.63 0.05 7.28
N HIS A 65 -9.61 -0.69 7.71
CA HIS A 65 -9.72 -1.67 8.79
C HIS A 65 -9.25 -1.16 10.16
N GLY A 66 -9.02 0.14 10.30
CA GLY A 66 -8.66 0.77 11.57
C GLY A 66 -7.24 0.49 12.03
N PHE A 67 -6.36 0.01 11.14
CA PHE A 67 -4.93 -0.08 11.43
C PHE A 67 -4.29 1.31 11.37
N ASP A 68 -3.23 1.50 12.16
CA ASP A 68 -2.46 2.74 12.11
C ASP A 68 -1.67 2.85 10.80
N VAL A 69 -1.95 3.93 10.06
CA VAL A 69 -1.29 4.27 8.79
C VAL A 69 -0.44 5.53 8.90
N SER A 70 -0.24 6.05 10.11
CA SER A 70 0.60 7.24 10.35
C SER A 70 2.02 7.08 9.79
N PRO A 71 2.70 5.92 9.91
CA PRO A 71 4.01 5.71 9.30
C PRO A 71 3.98 5.87 7.78
N PHE A 72 2.96 5.31 7.13
CA PHE A 72 2.78 5.48 5.68
C PHE A 72 2.52 6.93 5.31
N LYS A 73 1.64 7.64 6.04
CA LYS A 73 1.34 9.06 5.78
C LYS A 73 2.59 9.95 5.90
N GLN A 74 3.45 9.68 6.89
CA GLN A 74 4.72 10.39 7.03
C GLN A 74 5.64 10.16 5.83
N TRP A 75 5.78 8.90 5.40
CA TRP A 75 6.55 8.57 4.20
C TRP A 75 5.98 9.20 2.93
N PHE A 76 4.67 9.09 2.71
CA PHE A 76 3.98 9.68 1.56
C PHE A 76 4.16 11.20 1.50
N ASN A 77 4.07 11.89 2.63
CA ASN A 77 4.26 13.35 2.68
C ASN A 77 5.70 13.74 2.35
N LYS A 78 6.68 13.01 2.91
CA LYS A 78 8.11 13.24 2.65
C LYS A 78 8.44 13.10 1.17
N ASP A 79 7.88 12.08 0.53
CA ASP A 79 8.19 11.74 -0.86
C ASP A 79 7.03 12.11 -1.82
N SER A 80 6.19 13.07 -1.45
CA SER A 80 4.96 13.42 -2.19
C SER A 80 5.21 13.78 -3.66
N ALA A 81 6.35 14.41 -3.96
CA ALA A 81 6.77 14.72 -5.33
C ALA A 81 7.01 13.45 -6.17
N LEU A 82 7.54 12.39 -5.56
CA LEU A 82 7.79 11.11 -6.23
C LEU A 82 6.48 10.39 -6.56
N PHE A 83 5.52 10.39 -5.64
CA PHE A 83 4.18 9.87 -5.91
C PHE A 83 3.49 10.68 -7.02
N ALA A 84 3.56 12.01 -6.95
CA ALA A 84 2.95 12.89 -7.94
C ALA A 84 3.52 12.71 -9.36
N GLN A 85 4.83 12.47 -9.50
CA GLN A 85 5.48 12.17 -10.79
C GLN A 85 4.89 10.94 -11.49
N HIS A 86 4.31 10.01 -10.72
CA HIS A 86 3.66 8.81 -11.24
C HIS A 86 2.13 8.92 -11.28
N GLY A 87 1.57 10.11 -11.09
CA GLY A 87 0.12 10.34 -11.07
C GLY A 87 -0.57 9.73 -9.85
N LEU A 88 0.18 9.43 -8.79
CA LEU A 88 -0.32 8.82 -7.58
C LEU A 88 -0.63 9.90 -6.53
N SER A 89 -1.86 9.89 -6.03
CA SER A 89 -2.31 10.84 -5.01
C SER A 89 -3.06 10.14 -3.87
N TRP A 90 -2.88 10.68 -2.66
CA TRP A 90 -3.65 10.26 -1.49
C TRP A 90 -4.88 11.17 -1.37
N ASN A 91 -5.97 10.80 -2.05
CA ASN A 91 -7.23 11.56 -2.03
C ASN A 91 -8.33 10.79 -1.31
N PHE A 92 -8.18 10.57 0.01
CA PHE A 92 -9.27 10.03 0.83
C PHE A 92 -9.24 10.64 2.23
N GLY A 93 -10.26 11.45 2.52
CA GLY A 93 -10.78 11.79 3.86
C GLY A 93 -9.83 12.48 4.81
#